data_AF-A0A2T3GPC2-F1
#
_entry.id   AF-A0A2T3GPC2-F1
#
_cell.length_a   1.000
_cell.length_b   1.000
_cell.length_c   1.000
_cell.angle_alpha   90.00
_cell.angle_beta   90.00
_cell.angle_gamma   90.00
#
_symmetry.space_group_name_H-M   'P 1'
#
loop_
_entity.id
_entity.type
_entity.pdbx_description
1 polymer ?
#
loop_
_entity_poly.entity_id
_entity_poly.type
_entity_poly.pdbx_seq_one_letter_code
_entity_poly.pdbx_strand_id
1 'polypeptide(L)' 'MATTDDQIAALEEAILMGARKVIFHSGGTRREVEYHSLKEMRETLAALKASRSTRPRIIRAALD' A
#
# COMPACT_ATOMS: atom_id res chain seq x y z
N MET A 1 0.08 10.30 7.77
CA MET A 1 0.03 8.83 7.59
C MET A 1 -0.10 8.56 6.11
N ALA A 2 0.79 7.77 5.47
CA ALA A 2 0.42 7.24 4.13
C ALA A 2 -0.84 6.40 4.32
N THR A 3 -1.87 6.69 3.55
CA THR A 3 -3.04 5.81 3.53
C THR A 3 -2.67 4.53 2.81
N THR A 4 -3.38 3.44 3.09
CA THR A 4 -3.26 2.20 2.30
C THR A 4 -3.55 2.46 0.81
N ASP A 5 -4.38 3.47 0.52
CA ASP A 5 -4.71 3.90 -0.84
C ASP A 5 -3.51 4.53 -1.58
N ASP A 6 -2.73 5.39 -0.92
CA ASP A 6 -1.49 5.96 -1.46
C ASP A 6 -0.46 4.88 -1.80
N GLN A 7 -0.34 3.87 -0.92
CA GLN A 7 0.54 2.72 -1.15
C GLN A 7 0.08 1.84 -2.32
N ILE A 8 -1.23 1.66 -2.48
CA ILE A 8 -1.84 0.93 -3.60
C ILE A 8 -1.55 1.66 -4.92
N ALA A 9 -1.78 2.97 -4.96
CA ALA A 9 -1.54 3.79 -6.15
C ALA A 9 -0.06 3.77 -6.57
N ALA A 10 0.86 3.94 -5.61
CA ALA A 10 2.29 3.90 -5.88
C ALA A 10 2.75 2.52 -6.43
N LEU A 11 2.16 1.42 -5.92
CA LEU A 11 2.44 0.09 -6.45
C LEU A 11 1.88 -0.10 -7.87
N GLU A 12 0.65 0.35 -8.13
CA GLU A 12 0.02 0.21 -9.45
C GLU A 12 0.82 0.97 -10.52
N GLU A 13 1.21 2.22 -10.23
CA GLU A 13 2.06 3.02 -11.11
C GLU A 13 3.41 2.35 -11.40
N ALA A 14 4.08 1.85 -10.36
CA ALA A 14 5.37 1.19 -10.53
C ALA A 14 5.26 -0.11 -11.35
N ILE A 15 4.19 -0.90 -11.16
CA ILE A 15 3.91 -2.09 -11.98
C ILE A 15 3.65 -1.69 -13.44
N LEU A 16 2.88 -0.63 -13.70
CA LEU A 16 2.61 -0.12 -15.05
C LEU A 16 3.88 0.36 -15.75
N MET A 17 4.78 1.01 -15.00
CA MET A 17 6.08 1.47 -15.50
C MET A 17 7.10 0.32 -15.66
N GLY A 18 6.79 -0.89 -15.18
CA GLY A 18 7.74 -2.00 -15.12
C GLY A 18 8.89 -1.76 -14.13
N ALA A 19 8.73 -0.79 -13.22
CA ALA A 19 9.71 -0.45 -12.21
C ALA A 19 9.61 -1.43 -11.04
N ARG A 20 10.76 -1.96 -10.60
CA ARG A 20 10.84 -2.84 -9.42
C ARG A 20 10.97 -2.06 -8.10
N LYS A 21 11.21 -0.76 -8.18
CA LYS A 21 11.38 0.13 -7.03
C LYS A 21 10.14 0.99 -6.86
N VAL A 22 9.57 0.96 -5.66
CA VAL A 22 8.42 1.79 -5.27
C VAL A 22 8.83 2.74 -4.17
N ILE A 23 8.35 3.97 -4.27
CA ILE A 23 8.58 5.00 -3.26
C ILE A 23 7.25 5.28 -2.57
N PHE A 24 7.20 5.06 -1.26
CA PHE A 24 6.04 5.34 -0.42
C PHE A 24 6.27 6.60 0.41
N HIS A 25 5.23 7.42 0.57
CA HIS A 25 5.28 8.64 1.38
C HIS A 25 4.53 8.46 2.69
N SER A 26 5.14 7.73 3.63
CA SER A 26 4.53 7.48 4.95
C SER A 26 4.85 8.59 5.95
N GLY A 27 3.89 9.49 6.18
CA GLY A 27 3.89 10.38 7.35
C GLY A 27 5.08 11.35 7.43
N GLY A 28 5.55 11.83 6.29
CA GLY A 28 6.71 12.74 6.19
C GLY A 28 8.02 12.02 5.87
N THR A 29 8.06 10.69 5.96
CA THR A 29 9.24 9.90 5.61
C THR A 29 9.02 9.19 4.28
N ARG A 30 9.99 9.36 3.38
CA ARG A 30 10.07 8.61 2.13
C ARG A 30 10.64 7.21 2.42
N ARG A 31 9.87 6.18 2.13
CA ARG A 31 10.31 4.78 2.21
C ARG A 31 10.44 4.23 0.81
N GLU A 32 11.64 3.80 0.45
CA GLU A 32 11.89 3.15 -0.81
C GLU A 32 11.91 1.63 -0.58
N VAL A 33 11.15 0.91 -1.39
CA VAL A 33 11.11 -0.56 -1.36
C VAL A 33 11.44 -1.04 -2.75
N GLU A 34 12.48 -1.85 -2.86
CA GLU A 34 12.82 -2.56 -4.08
C GLU A 34 12.32 -4.00 -3.95
N TYR A 35 11.51 -4.40 -4.92
CA TYR A 35 10.94 -5.75 -5.00
C TYR A 35 11.82 -6.62 -5.89
N HIS A 36 11.93 -7.90 -5.54
CA HIS A 36 12.76 -8.83 -6.30
C HIS A 36 12.19 -9.10 -7.69
N SER A 37 10.86 -9.00 -7.86
CA SER A 37 10.17 -9.31 -9.11
C SER A 37 8.81 -8.59 -9.22
N LEU A 38 8.32 -8.38 -10.45
CA LEU A 38 6.98 -7.84 -10.69
C LEU A 38 5.87 -8.74 -10.11
N LYS A 39 6.11 -10.05 -10.05
CA LYS A 39 5.18 -10.99 -9.38
C LYS A 39 4.99 -10.63 -7.91
N GLU A 40 6.09 -10.40 -7.19
CA GLU A 40 6.09 -10.02 -5.77
C GLU A 40 5.38 -8.68 -5.53
N MET A 41 5.55 -7.72 -6.45
CA MET A 41 4.80 -6.47 -6.42
C MET A 41 3.30 -6.71 -6.55
N ARG A 42 2.86 -7.55 -7.50
CA ARG A 42 1.44 -7.86 -7.70
C ARG A 42 0.83 -8.59 -6.50
N GLU A 43 1.58 -9.51 -5.87
CA GLU A 43 1.16 -10.19 -4.64
C GLU A 43 1.00 -9.21 -3.48
N THR A 44 1.96 -8.28 -3.33
CA THR A 44 1.89 -7.21 -2.33
C THR A 44 0.69 -6.29 -2.57
N LEU A 45 0.42 -5.92 -3.83
CA LEU A 45 -0.76 -5.14 -4.20
C LEU A 45 -2.07 -5.86 -3.83
N ALA A 46 -2.16 -7.15 -4.13
CA ALA A 46 -3.33 -7.95 -3.79
C ALA A 46 -3.53 -8.04 -2.27
N ALA A 47 -2.46 -8.23 -1.50
CA ALA A 47 -2.51 -8.24 -0.04
C ALA A 47 -2.96 -6.88 0.53
N LEU A 48 -2.46 -5.76 -0.02
CA LEU A 48 -2.87 -4.42 0.39
C LEU A 48 -4.36 -4.15 0.05
N LYS A 49 -4.81 -4.53 -1.14
CA LYS A 49 -6.23 -4.42 -1.54
C LYS A 49 -7.14 -5.29 -0.65
N ALA A 50 -6.70 -6.50 -0.30
CA ALA A 50 -7.43 -7.37 0.63
C ALA A 50 -7.49 -6.77 2.04
N SER A 51 -6.37 -6.23 2.56
CA SER A 51 -6.31 -5.59 3.86
C SER A 51 -7.19 -4.33 3.95
N ARG A 52 -7.32 -3.59 2.83
CA ARG A 52 -8.29 -2.48 2.70
C ARG A 52 -9.73 -2.94 2.91
N SER A 53 -10.11 -4.09 2.33
CA SER A 53 -11.47 -4.65 2.49
C SER A 53 -11.71 -5.32 3.84
N THR A 54 -10.67 -5.91 4.44
CA THR A 54 -10.78 -6.61 5.72
C THR A 54 -10.81 -5.67 6.91
N ARG A 55 -10.35 -4.41 6.79
CA ARG A 55 -10.39 -3.47 7.92
C ARG A 55 -11.87 -3.19 8.26
N PRO A 56 -12.43 -3.77 9.33
CA PRO A 56 -13.74 -3.34 9.77
C PRO A 56 -13.55 -1.89 10.20
N ARG A 57 -14.44 -1.01 9.75
CA ARG A 57 -14.70 0.22 10.50
C ARG A 57 -15.23 -0.24 11.86
N ILE A 58 -14.34 -0.59 12.79
CA ILE A 58 -14.67 -0.54 14.21
C ILE A 58 -14.71 0.95 14.50
N ILE A 59 -15.91 1.46 14.23
CA ILE A 59 -16.38 2.77 14.62
C ILE A 59 -16.04 2.89 16.09
N ARG A 60 -15.23 3.89 16.39
CA ARG A 60 -15.04 4.43 17.72
C ARG A 60 -16.40 4.99 18.16
N ALA A 61 -17.30 4.12 18.62
CA ALA A 61 -18.46 4.52 19.39
C ALA A 61 -18.00 4.61 20.84
N ALA A 62 -17.87 5.85 21.30
CA ALA A 62 -17.75 6.18 22.71
C ALA A 62 -19.06 5.86 23.45
N LEU A 63 -18.97 5.38 24.69
CA LEU A 63 -19.84 5.71 25.83
C LEU A 63 -19.23 5.03 27.07
N ASP A 64 -18.52 5.81 27.89
CA ASP A 64 -18.95 6.28 29.23
C ASP A 64 -18.81 5.18 30.30
#